data_AF-A0A8H7TJ66-F1
#
_entry.id   AF-A0A8H7TJ66-F1
#
_cell.length_a   1.000
_cell.length_b   1.000
_cell.length_c   1.000
_cell.angle_alpha   90.00
_cell.angle_beta   90.00
_cell.angle_gamma   90.00
#
_symmetry.space_group_name_H-M   'P 1'
#
loop_
_entity.id
_entity.type
_entity.pdbx_description
1 polymer ?
#
loop_
_entity_poly.entity_id
_entity_poly.type
_entity_poly.pdbx_seq_one_letter_code
_entity_poly.pdbx_strand_id
1 'polypeptide(L)'
;MRLTTTFILLTSITVCAAVNYHVDFDQACWTIRNETVALGPSLGTNTSSRCASQYALFPNDPALPVIITLSECLDRWPGWQMSQVSQLSQWIGPLVGFLLPALVFVLTIPRNYRMPRGEKHFDRNIFLSILWLVIAFGIMILDIISWIMTVFGLAGLMLVGAIDESLKDWLILKEIERQVSKGSQGNLRRRQAAYATTLTLIGTFLPRVDPTQQTDQDLVDKVILEICDAKITDTQSKLHLLLDHQASYGIQIGAPVVFYLGAYGYALFDASSKLGDNDTAHAIAFGLWYGIVVLTATACCCVLGMTRSATLEAIFGQVQASKNASRFTPSKSAYQTVALWNRGGRVRSWMNRQVVGPMAPSNPSIEAILNSRTLRLFACTFTIFGITTVCALATSISYFTPVIGFGCRATTVLVYACSQIGLVFCWFCYHFHTGEKSPWIKWSVYVFGSIFLGFADFCYWWNDHAAFRCLSKLCVQSRAGKLAAVS
;
A
#
# COMPACT_ATOMS: atom_id res chain seq x y z
N MET A 1 17.58 12.19 2.30
CA MET A 1 18.29 12.20 3.60
C MET A 1 17.84 13.34 4.51
N ARG A 2 17.72 14.60 4.06
CA ARG A 2 17.16 15.68 4.93
C ARG A 2 15.69 15.48 5.32
N LEU A 3 14.86 14.95 4.41
CA LEU A 3 13.43 14.73 4.65
C LEU A 3 13.16 13.65 5.71
N THR A 4 13.92 12.57 5.70
CA THR A 4 13.82 11.44 6.63
C THR A 4 14.17 11.85 8.07
N THR A 5 15.13 12.75 8.26
CA THR A 5 15.49 13.25 9.61
C THR A 5 14.42 14.17 10.20
N THR A 6 13.82 15.07 9.42
CA THR A 6 12.70 15.90 9.91
C THR A 6 11.50 15.05 10.28
N PHE A 7 11.29 13.97 9.53
CA PHE A 7 10.21 13.02 9.73
C PHE A 7 10.34 12.24 11.04
N ILE A 8 11.52 11.69 11.32
CA ILE A 8 11.82 11.00 12.58
C ILE A 8 11.64 11.95 13.77
N LEU A 9 12.00 13.23 13.62
CA LEU A 9 11.83 14.22 14.69
C LEU A 9 10.35 14.53 14.93
N LEU A 10 9.54 14.70 13.87
CA LEU A 10 8.11 15.00 13.97
C LEU A 10 7.31 13.83 14.56
N THR A 11 7.65 12.60 14.16
CA THR A 11 7.03 11.39 14.72
C THR A 11 7.44 11.19 16.18
N SER A 12 8.71 11.44 16.53
CA SER A 12 9.16 11.32 17.92
C SER A 12 8.48 12.32 18.85
N ILE A 13 8.29 13.57 18.41
CA ILE A 13 7.62 14.61 19.22
C ILE A 13 6.14 14.29 19.44
N THR A 14 5.44 13.82 18.41
CA THR A 14 4.02 13.46 18.52
C THR A 14 3.79 12.21 19.37
N VAL A 15 4.68 11.21 19.28
CA VAL A 15 4.66 10.03 20.16
C VAL A 15 4.89 10.43 21.62
N CYS A 16 5.87 11.30 21.90
CA CYS A 16 6.13 11.76 23.27
C CYS A 16 4.96 12.55 23.86
N ALA A 17 4.24 13.34 23.03
CA ALA A 17 3.04 14.06 23.48
C ALA A 17 1.86 13.13 23.75
N ALA A 18 1.71 12.05 22.99
CA ALA A 18 0.61 11.10 23.15
C ALA A 18 0.76 10.19 24.38
N VAL A 19 1.99 9.80 24.75
CA VAL A 19 2.26 8.89 25.87
C VAL A 19 1.94 9.49 27.24
N ASN A 20 1.96 10.82 27.39
CA ASN A 20 1.82 11.48 28.70
C ASN A 20 0.37 11.60 29.22
N TYR A 21 -0.65 11.18 28.47
CA TYR A 21 -2.06 11.29 28.87
C TYR A 21 -2.77 9.94 28.84
N HIS A 22 -2.50 9.07 29.82
CA HIS A 22 -3.16 7.77 29.95
C HIS A 22 -4.35 7.84 30.93
N VAL A 23 -5.51 7.39 30.46
CA VAL A 23 -6.74 7.21 31.24
C VAL A 23 -7.13 5.72 31.26
N ASP A 24 -7.51 5.21 32.42
CA ASP A 24 -8.17 3.90 32.53
C ASP A 24 -9.70 4.08 32.46
N PHE A 25 -10.31 3.83 31.28
CA PHE A 25 -11.77 3.97 31.15
C PHE A 25 -12.55 2.89 31.89
N ASP A 26 -11.92 1.77 32.26
CA ASP A 26 -12.60 0.76 33.07
C ASP A 26 -12.74 1.31 34.50
N GLN A 27 -11.69 1.92 35.06
CA GLN A 27 -11.75 2.64 36.34
C GLN A 27 -12.71 3.83 36.30
N ALA A 28 -12.70 4.62 35.22
CA ALA A 28 -13.62 5.75 35.06
C ALA A 28 -15.09 5.28 34.98
N CYS A 29 -15.36 4.17 34.28
CA CYS A 29 -16.69 3.56 34.25
C CYS A 29 -17.15 3.14 35.65
N TRP A 30 -16.27 2.48 36.43
CA TRP A 30 -16.58 2.10 37.81
C TRP A 30 -16.81 3.33 38.71
N THR A 31 -16.07 4.42 38.50
CA THR A 31 -16.23 5.67 39.26
C THR A 31 -17.61 6.26 39.02
N ILE A 32 -18.01 6.43 37.75
CA ILE A 32 -19.34 6.96 37.40
C ILE A 32 -20.43 6.03 37.92
N ARG A 33 -20.27 4.72 37.74
CA ARG A 33 -21.24 3.74 38.26
C ARG A 33 -21.46 3.92 39.75
N ASN A 34 -20.39 4.05 40.53
CA ASN A 34 -20.50 4.21 41.98
C ASN A 34 -21.19 5.53 42.36
N GLU A 35 -20.91 6.62 41.63
CA GLU A 35 -21.63 7.90 41.78
C GLU A 35 -23.13 7.75 41.45
N THR A 36 -23.48 7.06 40.36
CA THR A 36 -24.88 6.81 39.99
C THR A 36 -25.59 5.93 41.01
N VAL A 37 -24.92 4.91 41.56
CA VAL A 37 -25.47 4.04 42.62
C VAL A 37 -25.66 4.81 43.93
N ALA A 38 -24.78 5.76 44.25
CA ALA A 38 -24.94 6.63 45.41
C ALA A 38 -26.19 7.52 45.30
N LEU A 39 -26.51 7.99 44.08
CA LEU A 39 -27.73 8.75 43.79
C LEU A 39 -28.98 7.86 43.71
N GLY A 40 -28.83 6.59 43.31
CA GLY A 40 -29.91 5.62 43.14
C GLY A 40 -29.53 4.22 43.62
N PRO A 41 -29.77 3.87 44.89
CA PRO A 41 -29.33 2.60 45.48
C PRO A 41 -29.87 1.34 44.78
N SER A 42 -31.03 1.46 44.11
CA SER A 42 -31.65 0.37 43.35
C SER A 42 -30.82 -0.11 42.16
N LEU A 43 -29.88 0.70 41.65
CA LEU A 43 -28.98 0.30 40.57
C LEU A 43 -27.82 -0.59 41.07
N GLY A 44 -27.50 -0.57 42.36
CA GLY A 44 -26.37 -1.31 42.93
C GLY A 44 -26.52 -2.82 42.83
N THR A 45 -27.75 -3.32 42.90
CA THR A 45 -28.10 -4.75 42.82
C THR A 45 -28.31 -5.24 41.39
N ASN A 46 -28.37 -4.34 40.39
CA ASN A 46 -28.61 -4.73 39.01
C ASN A 46 -27.33 -5.29 38.36
N THR A 47 -27.36 -6.58 38.00
CA THR A 47 -26.24 -7.28 37.34
C THR A 47 -25.89 -6.72 35.96
N SER A 48 -26.83 -6.06 35.30
CA SER A 48 -26.67 -5.44 33.98
C SER A 48 -25.93 -4.10 34.04
N SER A 49 -25.64 -3.58 35.23
CA SER A 49 -24.86 -2.35 35.43
C SER A 49 -23.34 -2.55 35.52
N ARG A 50 -22.82 -3.74 35.20
CA ARG A 50 -21.38 -4.02 35.29
C ARG A 50 -20.62 -3.44 34.10
N CYS A 51 -19.59 -2.66 34.40
CA CYS A 51 -18.63 -2.18 33.39
C CYS A 51 -17.94 -3.37 32.70
N ALA A 52 -17.72 -3.26 31.39
CA ALA A 52 -17.06 -4.26 30.55
C ALA A 52 -17.74 -5.65 30.47
N SER A 53 -19.04 -5.74 30.76
CA SER A 53 -19.80 -6.97 30.49
C SER A 53 -19.90 -7.22 28.98
N GLN A 54 -19.77 -8.49 28.59
CA GLN A 54 -19.96 -8.92 27.20
C GLN A 54 -21.46 -9.09 26.93
N TYR A 55 -21.90 -8.68 25.74
CA TYR A 55 -23.27 -8.91 25.30
C TYR A 55 -23.41 -10.38 24.88
N ALA A 56 -24.13 -11.15 25.70
CA ALA A 56 -24.49 -12.53 25.39
C ALA A 56 -25.97 -12.58 25.02
N LEU A 57 -26.29 -13.09 23.83
CA LEU A 57 -27.67 -13.35 23.41
C LEU A 57 -28.26 -14.42 24.32
N PHE A 58 -29.10 -14.01 25.28
CA PHE A 58 -29.80 -14.85 26.25
C PHE A 58 -28.90 -15.72 27.15
N PRO A 59 -29.15 -15.81 28.46
CA PRO A 59 -30.24 -15.19 29.23
C PRO A 59 -29.88 -13.80 29.78
N ASN A 60 -28.75 -13.22 29.38
CA ASN A 60 -28.25 -11.98 29.97
C ASN A 60 -28.85 -10.75 29.26
N ASP A 61 -29.43 -9.83 30.04
CA ASP A 61 -29.86 -8.53 29.55
C ASP A 61 -28.66 -7.71 29.05
N PRO A 62 -28.85 -6.82 28.04
CA PRO A 62 -27.81 -5.90 27.62
C PRO A 62 -27.28 -5.07 28.78
N ALA A 63 -25.99 -4.75 28.73
CA ALA A 63 -25.37 -3.83 29.68
C ALA A 63 -26.10 -2.47 29.63
N LEU A 64 -26.46 -1.94 30.80
CA LEU A 64 -27.04 -0.60 30.90
C LEU A 64 -26.00 0.44 30.49
N PRO A 65 -26.34 1.40 29.60
CA PRO A 65 -25.41 2.43 29.18
C PRO A 65 -25.12 3.39 30.34
N VAL A 66 -23.85 3.74 30.52
CA VAL A 66 -23.42 4.82 31.42
C VAL A 66 -23.30 6.10 30.60
N ILE A 67 -24.07 7.12 30.96
CA ILE A 67 -24.14 8.38 30.21
C ILE A 67 -23.34 9.45 30.95
N ILE A 68 -22.32 10.01 30.31
CA ILE A 68 -21.65 11.23 30.77
C ILE A 68 -21.51 12.24 29.63
N THR A 69 -21.52 13.53 29.98
CA THR A 69 -21.33 14.62 29.01
C THR A 69 -19.87 14.71 28.56
N LEU A 70 -19.63 15.25 27.35
CA LEU A 70 -18.29 15.37 26.78
C LEU A 70 -17.40 16.34 27.53
N SER A 71 -17.94 17.49 27.94
CA SER A 71 -17.21 18.44 28.78
C SER A 71 -16.76 17.77 30.07
N GLU A 72 -17.66 17.07 30.75
CA GLU A 72 -17.35 16.44 32.03
C GLU A 72 -16.35 15.29 31.90
N CYS A 73 -16.44 14.49 30.83
CA CYS A 73 -15.47 13.43 30.57
C CYS A 73 -14.07 14.00 30.28
N LEU A 74 -13.98 15.07 29.47
CA LEU A 74 -12.71 15.73 29.16
C LEU A 74 -12.10 16.43 30.38
N ASP A 75 -12.93 17.01 31.24
CA ASP A 75 -12.49 17.68 32.47
C ASP A 75 -12.00 16.68 33.51
N ARG A 76 -12.69 15.54 33.68
CA ARG A 76 -12.35 14.52 34.70
C ARG A 76 -11.27 13.55 34.26
N TRP A 77 -11.26 13.18 32.98
CA TRP A 77 -10.33 12.18 32.44
C TRP A 77 -9.74 12.63 31.10
N PRO A 78 -8.87 13.66 31.11
CA PRO A 78 -8.16 14.08 29.91
C PRO A 78 -7.15 13.00 29.50
N GLY A 79 -7.40 12.33 28.38
CA GLY A 79 -6.45 11.38 27.79
C GLY A 79 -7.10 10.18 27.11
N TRP A 80 -6.33 9.09 27.01
CA TRP A 80 -6.66 7.91 26.22
C TRP A 80 -6.33 6.62 26.96
N GLN A 81 -7.09 5.55 26.69
CA GLN A 81 -6.79 4.21 27.21
C GLN A 81 -5.99 3.41 26.17
N MET A 82 -4.81 2.94 26.57
CA MET A 82 -4.03 1.95 25.81
C MET A 82 -4.73 0.59 25.86
N SER A 83 -4.59 -0.20 24.80
CA SER A 83 -5.10 -1.57 24.82
C SER A 83 -4.29 -2.45 25.75
N GLN A 84 -4.98 -3.37 26.42
CA GLN A 84 -4.38 -4.22 27.42
C GLN A 84 -3.63 -5.35 26.72
N VAL A 85 -2.30 -5.38 26.86
CA VAL A 85 -1.44 -6.42 26.28
C VAL A 85 -1.86 -7.83 26.75
N SER A 86 -2.47 -7.93 27.93
CA SER A 86 -3.02 -9.16 28.50
C SER A 86 -4.21 -9.74 27.73
N GLN A 87 -4.96 -8.91 26.99
CA GLN A 87 -6.08 -9.35 26.18
C GLN A 87 -5.61 -9.65 24.75
N LEU A 88 -5.21 -10.90 24.53
CA LEU A 88 -4.65 -11.37 23.25
C LEU A 88 -5.54 -10.97 22.06
N SER A 89 -6.87 -11.07 22.20
CA SER A 89 -7.85 -10.75 21.16
C SER A 89 -7.80 -9.30 20.68
N GLN A 90 -7.34 -8.34 21.50
CA GLN A 90 -7.30 -6.92 21.16
C GLN A 90 -6.20 -6.59 20.14
N TRP A 91 -5.08 -7.31 20.17
CA TRP A 91 -3.92 -7.00 19.32
C TRP A 91 -3.56 -8.12 18.36
N ILE A 92 -3.71 -9.39 18.76
CA ILE A 92 -3.30 -10.52 17.92
C ILE A 92 -4.24 -10.73 16.73
N GLY A 93 -5.54 -10.47 16.92
CA GLY A 93 -6.55 -10.63 15.86
C GLY A 93 -6.25 -9.73 14.66
N PRO A 94 -6.15 -8.40 14.85
CA PRO A 94 -5.74 -7.48 13.79
C PRO A 94 -4.36 -7.79 13.20
N LEU A 95 -3.38 -8.09 14.06
CA LEU A 95 -1.99 -8.27 13.66
C LEU A 95 -1.78 -9.55 12.85
N VAL A 96 -2.28 -10.69 13.32
CA VAL A 96 -2.11 -11.98 12.64
C VAL A 96 -3.13 -12.15 11.51
N GLY A 97 -4.37 -11.69 11.73
CA GLY A 97 -5.46 -11.88 10.77
C GLY A 97 -5.31 -11.01 9.52
N PHE A 98 -4.89 -9.76 9.66
CA PHE A 98 -4.90 -8.80 8.53
C PHE A 98 -3.53 -8.24 8.22
N LEU A 99 -2.77 -7.82 9.23
CA LEU A 99 -1.48 -7.18 9.00
C LEU A 99 -0.47 -8.18 8.45
N LEU A 100 -0.27 -9.34 9.10
CA LEU A 100 0.74 -10.31 8.68
C LEU A 100 0.57 -10.79 7.22
N PRO A 101 -0.64 -11.16 6.73
CA PRO A 101 -0.83 -11.44 5.31
C PRO A 101 -0.49 -10.22 4.43
N ALA A 102 -0.96 -9.02 4.80
CA ALA A 102 -0.63 -7.80 4.08
C ALA A 102 0.89 -7.55 4.00
N LEU A 103 1.65 -7.83 5.07
CA LEU A 103 3.10 -7.73 5.11
C LEU A 103 3.77 -8.67 4.09
N VAL A 104 3.30 -9.91 4.00
CA VAL A 104 3.84 -10.88 3.04
C VAL A 104 3.60 -10.39 1.60
N PHE A 105 2.44 -9.81 1.31
CA PHE A 105 2.12 -9.30 -0.03
C PHE A 105 2.83 -7.98 -0.36
N VAL A 106 3.15 -7.16 0.64
CA VAL A 106 4.02 -5.98 0.44
C VAL A 106 5.39 -6.37 -0.11
N LEU A 107 5.87 -7.58 0.18
CA LEU A 107 7.14 -8.09 -0.36
C LEU A 107 7.06 -8.45 -1.86
N THR A 108 5.86 -8.70 -2.41
CA THR A 108 5.71 -9.00 -3.85
C THR A 108 5.76 -7.75 -4.71
N ILE A 109 5.51 -6.58 -4.11
CA ILE A 109 5.54 -5.30 -4.82
C ILE A 109 6.99 -4.95 -5.20
N PRO A 110 7.27 -4.66 -6.48
CA PRO A 110 8.62 -4.37 -6.95
C PRO A 110 9.21 -3.13 -6.28
N ARG A 111 10.43 -3.27 -5.77
CA ARG A 111 11.24 -2.19 -5.18
C ARG A 111 12.24 -1.65 -6.19
N ASN A 112 12.54 -0.35 -6.10
CA ASN A 112 13.57 0.34 -6.89
C ASN A 112 14.97 0.30 -6.23
N TYR A 113 15.04 -0.23 -5.01
CA TYR A 113 16.22 -0.27 -4.17
C TYR A 113 16.44 -1.72 -3.68
N ARG A 114 17.70 -2.13 -3.56
CA ARG A 114 18.09 -3.40 -2.94
C ARG A 114 19.01 -3.10 -1.77
N MET A 115 18.76 -3.70 -0.61
CA MET A 115 19.68 -3.58 0.51
C MET A 115 20.99 -4.34 0.18
N PRO A 116 22.17 -3.69 0.30
CA PRO A 116 23.43 -4.37 0.07
C PRO A 116 23.66 -5.43 1.14
N ARG A 117 23.84 -6.70 0.73
CA ARG A 117 24.08 -7.83 1.64
C ARG A 117 25.40 -7.72 2.41
N GLY A 118 26.36 -6.96 1.87
CA GLY A 118 27.67 -6.78 2.51
C GLY A 118 28.56 -8.02 2.47
N GLU A 119 28.53 -8.81 1.38
CA GLU A 119 29.27 -10.08 1.20
C GLU A 119 30.71 -10.05 1.75
N LYS A 120 31.46 -8.97 1.52
CA LYS A 120 32.83 -8.79 2.02
C LYS A 120 32.98 -8.91 3.56
N HIS A 121 31.93 -8.63 4.32
CA HIS A 121 31.94 -8.69 5.78
C HIS A 121 31.65 -10.11 6.27
N PHE A 122 30.96 -10.93 5.47
CA PHE A 122 30.68 -12.34 5.78
C PHE A 122 31.91 -13.24 5.58
N ASP A 123 32.80 -12.90 4.64
CA ASP A 123 33.96 -13.74 4.30
C ASP A 123 35.18 -13.53 5.23
N ARG A 124 35.16 -12.52 6.12
CA ARG A 124 36.38 -12.08 6.80
C ARG A 124 36.69 -12.86 8.09
N ASN A 125 35.75 -12.97 9.02
CA ASN A 125 35.93 -13.61 10.33
C ASN A 125 34.57 -14.03 10.91
N ILE A 126 34.47 -15.21 11.54
CA ILE A 126 33.18 -15.73 12.06
C ILE A 126 32.47 -14.77 13.03
N PHE A 127 33.23 -14.11 13.91
CA PHE A 127 32.69 -13.12 14.85
C PHE A 127 32.14 -11.88 14.13
N LEU A 128 32.87 -11.38 13.12
CA LEU A 128 32.42 -10.26 12.32
C LEU A 128 31.19 -10.63 11.49
N SER A 129 31.11 -11.87 11.00
CA SER A 129 29.97 -12.40 10.25
C SER A 129 28.71 -12.48 11.12
N ILE A 130 28.83 -12.90 12.39
CA ILE A 130 27.70 -12.91 13.34
C ILE A 130 27.26 -11.49 13.69
N LEU A 131 28.21 -10.58 13.98
CA LEU A 131 27.88 -9.18 14.26
C LEU A 131 27.19 -8.53 13.05
N TRP A 132 27.72 -8.78 11.85
CA TRP A 132 27.15 -8.28 10.61
C TRP A 132 25.78 -8.91 10.31
N LEU A 133 25.54 -10.18 10.67
CA LEU A 133 24.23 -10.82 10.56
C LEU A 133 23.17 -10.06 11.38
N VAL A 134 23.49 -9.69 12.62
CA VAL A 134 22.57 -8.91 13.49
C VAL A 134 22.30 -7.54 12.90
N ILE A 135 23.33 -6.85 12.43
CA ILE A 135 23.20 -5.54 11.78
C ILE A 135 22.36 -5.66 10.50
N ALA A 136 22.63 -6.66 9.66
CA ALA A 136 21.91 -6.91 8.42
C ALA A 136 20.44 -7.24 8.69
N PHE A 137 20.14 -7.98 9.76
CA PHE A 137 18.78 -8.25 10.20
C PHE A 137 18.07 -6.98 10.64
N GLY A 138 18.73 -6.11 11.43
CA GLY A 138 18.18 -4.81 11.81
C GLY A 138 17.90 -3.91 10.60
N ILE A 139 18.84 -3.84 9.64
CA ILE A 139 18.65 -3.10 8.39
C ILE A 139 17.48 -3.67 7.57
N MET A 140 17.34 -4.99 7.52
CA MET A 140 16.24 -5.66 6.81
C MET A 140 14.89 -5.35 7.44
N ILE A 141 14.79 -5.36 8.77
CA ILE A 141 13.55 -4.96 9.47
C ILE A 141 13.20 -3.51 9.15
N LEU A 142 14.17 -2.59 9.25
CA LEU A 142 13.95 -1.18 8.93
C LEU A 142 13.54 -0.96 7.46
N ASP A 143 14.14 -1.71 6.53
CA ASP A 143 13.76 -1.70 5.10
C ASP A 143 12.31 -2.16 4.91
N ILE A 144 11.93 -3.27 5.55
CA ILE A 144 10.58 -3.82 5.47
C ILE A 144 9.57 -2.83 6.04
N ILE A 145 9.83 -2.28 7.24
CA ILE A 145 8.97 -1.26 7.87
C ILE A 145 8.84 -0.05 6.96
N SER A 146 9.96 0.54 6.50
CA SER A 146 9.93 1.70 5.61
C SER A 146 9.17 1.43 4.32
N TRP A 147 9.26 0.21 3.79
CA TRP A 147 8.54 -0.18 2.57
C TRP A 147 7.04 -0.35 2.81
N ILE A 148 6.63 -0.93 3.94
CA ILE A 148 5.21 -1.00 4.34
C ILE A 148 4.62 0.40 4.43
N MET A 149 5.32 1.31 5.10
CA MET A 149 4.89 2.72 5.21
C MET A 149 4.78 3.36 3.83
N THR A 150 5.75 3.12 2.95
CA THR A 150 5.73 3.59 1.56
C THR A 150 4.49 3.08 0.80
N VAL A 151 4.22 1.77 0.87
CA VAL A 151 3.09 1.13 0.17
C VAL A 151 1.76 1.64 0.71
N PHE A 152 1.64 1.77 2.03
CA PHE A 152 0.40 2.26 2.66
C PHE A 152 0.18 3.75 2.39
N GLY A 153 1.20 4.59 2.58
CA GLY A 153 1.10 6.03 2.37
C GLY A 153 0.92 6.44 0.90
N LEU A 154 1.42 5.64 -0.05
CA LEU A 154 1.34 5.89 -1.48
C LEU A 154 0.44 4.91 -2.25
N ALA A 155 -0.45 4.19 -1.55
CA ALA A 155 -1.29 3.15 -2.13
C ALA A 155 -2.06 3.64 -3.36
N GLY A 156 -2.65 4.83 -3.30
CA GLY A 156 -3.39 5.43 -4.41
C GLY A 156 -2.54 5.63 -5.67
N LEU A 157 -1.30 6.10 -5.53
CA LEU A 157 -0.37 6.27 -6.66
C LEU A 157 0.05 4.94 -7.28
N MET A 158 0.33 3.95 -6.41
CA MET A 158 0.75 2.62 -6.85
C MET A 158 -0.38 1.90 -7.57
N LEU A 159 -1.59 1.96 -7.02
CA LEU A 159 -2.79 1.33 -7.56
C LEU A 159 -3.17 1.92 -8.93
N VAL A 160 -3.23 3.25 -9.06
CA VAL A 160 -3.55 3.89 -10.35
C VAL A 160 -2.49 3.62 -11.41
N GLY A 161 -1.21 3.66 -11.04
CA GLY A 161 -0.10 3.36 -11.94
C GLY A 161 -0.14 1.91 -12.44
N ALA A 162 -0.42 0.97 -11.53
CA ALA A 162 -0.53 -0.45 -11.85
C ALA A 162 -1.71 -0.72 -12.81
N ILE A 163 -2.89 -0.18 -12.54
CA ILE A 163 -4.09 -0.39 -13.36
C ILE A 163 -3.93 0.26 -14.75
N ASP A 164 -3.44 1.50 -14.80
CA ASP A 164 -3.19 2.20 -16.07
C ASP A 164 -2.20 1.43 -16.94
N GLU A 165 -1.18 0.84 -16.33
CA GLU A 165 -0.19 0.04 -17.04
C GLU A 165 -0.75 -1.31 -17.48
N SER A 166 -1.41 -2.07 -16.61
CA SER A 166 -1.98 -3.37 -16.97
C SER A 166 -3.00 -3.25 -18.10
N LEU A 167 -3.80 -2.17 -18.11
CA LEU A 167 -4.76 -1.91 -19.19
C LEU A 167 -4.06 -1.63 -20.53
N LYS A 168 -2.93 -0.90 -20.49
CA LYS A 168 -2.13 -0.64 -21.69
C LYS A 168 -1.43 -1.90 -22.18
N ASP A 169 -0.81 -2.67 -21.29
CA ASP A 169 -0.17 -3.95 -21.64
C ASP A 169 -1.18 -4.88 -22.31
N TRP A 170 -2.39 -5.01 -21.75
CA TRP A 170 -3.46 -5.80 -22.34
C TRP A 170 -3.88 -5.30 -23.73
N LEU A 171 -4.07 -3.99 -23.90
CA LEU A 171 -4.46 -3.42 -25.21
C LEU A 171 -3.35 -3.52 -26.26
N ILE A 172 -2.09 -3.38 -25.85
CA ILE A 172 -0.94 -3.56 -26.74
C ILE A 172 -0.91 -5.01 -27.23
N LEU A 173 -1.03 -5.99 -26.31
CA LEU A 173 -1.05 -7.40 -26.68
C LEU A 173 -2.24 -7.75 -27.58
N LYS A 174 -3.44 -7.23 -27.26
CA LYS A 174 -4.64 -7.42 -28.09
C LYS A 174 -4.48 -6.80 -29.49
N GLU A 175 -3.86 -5.63 -29.59
CA GLU A 175 -3.58 -5.00 -30.88
C GLU A 175 -2.56 -5.79 -31.69
N ILE A 176 -1.52 -6.32 -31.05
CA ILE A 176 -0.54 -7.21 -31.70
C ILE A 176 -1.25 -8.47 -32.22
N GLU A 177 -2.01 -9.15 -31.38
CA GLU A 177 -2.78 -10.34 -31.74
C GLU A 177 -3.72 -10.07 -32.92
N ARG A 178 -4.48 -8.97 -32.85
CA ARG A 178 -5.40 -8.57 -33.92
C ARG A 178 -4.68 -8.34 -35.25
N GLN A 179 -3.49 -7.76 -35.23
CA GLN A 179 -2.72 -7.50 -36.45
C GLN A 179 -2.07 -8.78 -36.99
N VAL A 180 -1.61 -9.68 -36.11
CA VAL A 180 -1.06 -10.99 -36.49
C VAL A 180 -2.14 -11.86 -37.12
N SER A 181 -3.35 -11.90 -36.56
CA SER A 181 -4.48 -12.68 -37.08
C SER A 181 -4.95 -12.24 -38.47
N LYS A 182 -4.59 -11.02 -38.92
CA LYS A 182 -4.87 -10.53 -40.28
C LYS A 182 -3.87 -11.01 -41.33
N GLY A 183 -2.82 -11.74 -40.93
CA GLY A 183 -1.83 -12.31 -41.84
C GLY A 183 -1.22 -11.26 -42.77
N SER A 184 -1.21 -11.54 -44.08
CA SER A 184 -0.63 -10.67 -45.12
C SER A 184 -1.29 -9.27 -45.20
N GLN A 185 -2.51 -9.11 -44.68
CA GLN A 185 -3.19 -7.81 -44.62
C GLN A 185 -2.87 -7.00 -43.34
N GLY A 186 -2.17 -7.61 -42.37
CA GLY A 186 -1.74 -6.92 -41.16
C GLY A 186 -0.63 -5.92 -41.48
N ASN A 187 -0.79 -4.66 -41.07
CA ASN A 187 0.21 -3.61 -41.32
C ASN A 187 1.32 -3.59 -40.25
N LEU A 188 1.32 -4.57 -39.34
CA LEU A 188 2.29 -4.66 -38.24
C LEU A 188 3.46 -5.55 -38.68
N ARG A 189 4.62 -4.92 -38.87
CA ARG A 189 5.85 -5.66 -39.20
C ARG A 189 6.28 -6.48 -37.96
N ARG A 190 6.80 -7.70 -38.16
CA ARG A 190 7.34 -8.55 -37.07
C ARG A 190 8.24 -7.77 -36.10
N ARG A 191 9.09 -6.89 -36.64
CA ARG A 191 9.98 -6.01 -35.88
C ARG A 191 9.22 -5.12 -34.88
N GLN A 192 8.08 -4.56 -35.28
CA GLN A 192 7.22 -3.73 -34.42
C GLN A 192 6.50 -4.56 -33.35
N ALA A 193 6.03 -5.76 -33.70
CA ALA A 193 5.39 -6.66 -32.75
C ALA A 193 6.38 -7.10 -31.66
N ALA A 194 7.57 -7.56 -32.06
CA ALA A 194 8.62 -7.96 -31.13
C ALA A 194 9.07 -6.79 -30.23
N TYR A 195 9.19 -5.58 -30.78
CA TYR A 195 9.52 -4.39 -30.00
C TYR A 195 8.43 -4.07 -28.96
N ALA A 196 7.16 -4.06 -29.37
CA ALA A 196 6.04 -3.76 -28.50
C ALA A 196 5.86 -4.80 -27.38
N THR A 197 5.97 -6.10 -27.69
CA THR A 197 5.95 -7.17 -26.68
C THR A 197 7.14 -7.08 -25.73
N THR A 198 8.32 -6.76 -26.23
CA THR A 198 9.48 -6.58 -25.36
C THR A 198 9.27 -5.38 -24.45
N LEU A 199 8.75 -4.28 -24.98
CA LEU A 199 8.50 -3.07 -24.22
C LEU A 199 7.50 -3.28 -23.07
N THR A 200 6.46 -4.10 -23.24
CA THR A 200 5.54 -4.45 -22.14
C THR A 200 6.26 -5.25 -21.05
N LEU A 201 7.20 -6.13 -21.41
CA LEU A 201 7.97 -6.96 -20.47
C LEU A 201 9.07 -6.19 -19.72
N ILE A 202 9.85 -5.35 -20.42
CA ILE A 202 11.07 -4.72 -19.88
C ILE A 202 10.97 -3.21 -19.67
N GLY A 203 9.84 -2.58 -20.02
CA GLY A 203 9.62 -1.14 -19.87
C GLY A 203 9.66 -0.62 -18.42
N THR A 204 9.85 -1.53 -17.45
CA THR A 204 10.14 -1.24 -16.03
C THR A 204 11.56 -0.76 -15.77
N PHE A 205 12.51 -1.03 -16.66
CA PHE A 205 13.93 -0.86 -16.37
C PHE A 205 14.52 0.40 -16.96
N LEU A 206 15.64 0.82 -16.38
CA LEU A 206 16.50 1.86 -16.93
C LEU A 206 17.94 1.40 -16.98
N PRO A 207 18.65 1.76 -18.06
CA PRO A 207 20.09 1.70 -18.02
C PRO A 207 20.57 2.63 -16.91
N ARG A 208 21.52 2.15 -16.12
CA ARG A 208 22.17 2.97 -15.12
C ARG A 208 23.09 3.96 -15.84
N VAL A 209 22.81 5.24 -15.67
CA VAL A 209 23.69 6.31 -16.15
C VAL A 209 24.92 6.33 -15.25
N ASP A 210 26.05 5.83 -15.75
CA ASP A 210 27.33 6.10 -15.12
C ASP A 210 27.71 7.54 -15.49
N PRO A 211 27.95 8.45 -14.53
CA PRO A 211 28.25 9.86 -14.82
C PRO A 211 29.50 10.05 -15.69
N THR A 212 30.31 9.01 -15.86
CA THR A 212 31.51 8.97 -16.69
C THR A 212 31.31 8.33 -18.06
N GLN A 213 30.18 7.68 -18.33
CA GLN A 213 29.87 7.02 -19.61
C GLN A 213 28.45 7.39 -20.06
N GLN A 214 28.40 8.33 -21.01
CA GLN A 214 27.19 8.93 -21.54
C GLN A 214 26.57 8.02 -22.62
N THR A 215 25.94 6.92 -22.22
CA THR A 215 25.18 6.04 -23.14
C THR A 215 23.86 5.61 -22.51
N ASP A 216 22.88 6.53 -22.48
CA ASP A 216 21.48 6.26 -22.14
C ASP A 216 20.76 5.35 -23.18
N GLN A 217 21.39 5.12 -24.34
CA GLN A 217 20.81 4.38 -25.47
C GLN A 217 21.08 2.86 -25.46
N ASP A 218 21.93 2.36 -24.55
CA ASP A 218 22.47 0.99 -24.61
C ASP A 218 21.38 -0.12 -24.50
N LEU A 219 20.39 0.02 -23.61
CA LEU A 219 19.37 -1.04 -23.45
C LEU A 219 18.39 -1.10 -24.61
N VAL A 220 17.92 0.04 -25.10
CA VAL A 220 16.95 0.08 -26.20
C VAL A 220 17.61 -0.38 -27.50
N ASP A 221 18.85 0.03 -27.72
CA ASP A 221 19.65 -0.41 -28.88
C ASP A 221 19.89 -1.92 -28.82
N LYS A 222 20.23 -2.47 -27.65
CA LYS A 222 20.35 -3.93 -27.46
C LYS A 222 19.07 -4.66 -27.75
N VAL A 223 17.93 -4.16 -27.28
CA VAL A 223 16.63 -4.77 -27.58
C VAL A 223 16.37 -4.78 -29.09
N ILE A 224 16.67 -3.67 -29.77
CA ILE A 224 16.52 -3.59 -31.23
C ILE A 224 17.43 -4.60 -31.92
N LEU A 225 18.71 -4.64 -31.58
CA LEU A 225 19.70 -5.50 -32.21
C LEU A 225 19.47 -6.99 -31.90
N GLU A 226 19.24 -7.32 -30.63
CA GLU A 226 19.22 -8.69 -30.14
C GLU A 226 17.84 -9.36 -30.15
N ILE A 227 16.76 -8.59 -30.25
CA ILE A 227 15.39 -9.13 -30.26
C ILE A 227 14.68 -8.75 -31.56
N CYS A 228 14.71 -7.47 -31.95
CA CYS A 228 13.94 -7.02 -33.12
C CYS A 228 14.61 -7.42 -34.46
N ASP A 229 15.93 -7.35 -34.54
CA ASP A 229 16.70 -7.66 -35.75
C ASP A 229 17.29 -9.08 -35.75
N ALA A 230 17.12 -9.83 -34.65
CA ALA A 230 17.55 -11.22 -34.52
C ALA A 230 16.67 -12.23 -35.30
N LYS A 231 17.19 -13.46 -35.43
CA LYS A 231 16.48 -14.59 -36.03
C LYS A 231 15.23 -14.94 -35.20
N ILE A 232 14.21 -15.52 -35.86
CA ILE A 232 12.92 -15.87 -35.21
C ILE A 232 13.12 -16.74 -33.98
N THR A 233 13.96 -17.76 -34.11
CA THR A 233 14.30 -18.69 -33.03
C THR A 233 14.87 -17.95 -31.81
N ASP A 234 15.80 -17.04 -32.04
CA ASP A 234 16.51 -16.33 -30.97
C ASP A 234 15.58 -15.32 -30.29
N THR A 235 14.75 -14.61 -31.06
CA THR A 235 13.69 -13.74 -30.54
C THR A 235 12.73 -14.53 -29.65
N GLN A 236 12.26 -15.69 -30.11
CA GLN A 236 11.32 -16.53 -29.37
C GLN A 236 11.96 -17.06 -28.09
N SER A 237 13.17 -17.62 -28.16
CA SER A 237 13.88 -18.11 -26.98
C SER A 237 14.09 -17.01 -25.94
N LYS A 238 14.51 -15.80 -26.35
CA LYS A 238 14.67 -14.68 -25.42
C LYS A 238 13.35 -14.23 -24.80
N LEU A 239 12.28 -14.12 -25.59
CA LEU A 239 10.95 -13.76 -25.06
C LEU A 239 10.40 -14.82 -24.10
N HIS A 240 10.58 -16.11 -24.41
CA HIS A 240 10.22 -17.20 -23.51
C HIS A 240 11.01 -17.13 -22.22
N LEU A 241 12.33 -16.89 -22.27
CA LEU A 241 13.15 -16.70 -21.07
C LEU A 241 12.66 -15.50 -20.23
N LEU A 242 12.26 -14.39 -20.85
CA LEU A 242 11.69 -13.24 -20.14
C LEU A 242 10.36 -13.60 -19.44
N LEU A 243 9.50 -14.38 -20.09
CA LEU A 243 8.21 -14.83 -19.57
C LEU A 243 8.35 -15.88 -18.47
N ASP A 244 9.22 -16.88 -18.65
CA ASP A 244 9.44 -17.98 -17.70
C ASP A 244 10.01 -17.49 -16.36
N HIS A 245 10.64 -16.31 -16.36
CA HIS A 245 11.14 -15.67 -15.15
C HIS A 245 10.10 -14.81 -14.41
N GLN A 246 8.89 -14.67 -14.93
CA GLN A 246 7.77 -14.09 -14.19
C GLN A 246 7.28 -15.07 -13.12
N ALA A 247 6.86 -14.56 -11.96
CA ALA A 247 6.32 -15.47 -10.95
C ALA A 247 4.89 -15.88 -11.33
N SER A 248 4.50 -17.10 -10.94
CA SER A 248 3.18 -17.65 -11.25
C SER A 248 2.06 -16.74 -10.75
N TYR A 249 1.14 -16.42 -11.66
CA TYR A 249 -0.05 -15.59 -11.38
C TYR A 249 -0.85 -16.12 -10.19
N GLY A 250 -1.01 -17.44 -10.09
CA GLY A 250 -1.75 -18.08 -8.99
C GLY A 250 -1.13 -17.82 -7.62
N ILE A 251 0.20 -17.77 -7.54
CA ILE A 251 0.91 -17.47 -6.28
C ILE A 251 0.87 -15.97 -6.00
N GLN A 252 1.04 -15.13 -7.03
CA GLN A 252 1.10 -13.67 -6.85
C GLN A 252 -0.24 -13.04 -6.50
N ILE A 253 -1.34 -13.55 -7.04
CA ILE A 253 -2.69 -12.97 -6.90
C ILE A 253 -3.62 -13.89 -6.13
N GLY A 254 -3.62 -15.19 -6.48
CA GLY A 254 -4.53 -16.16 -5.87
C GLY A 254 -4.28 -16.33 -4.37
N ALA A 255 -3.02 -16.47 -3.95
CA ALA A 255 -2.69 -16.58 -2.53
C ALA A 255 -3.15 -15.36 -1.73
N PRO A 256 -2.80 -14.09 -2.08
CA PRO A 256 -3.32 -12.92 -1.37
C PRO A 256 -4.82 -12.87 -1.21
N VAL A 257 -5.56 -13.10 -2.30
CA VAL A 257 -7.01 -13.04 -2.27
C VAL A 257 -7.58 -14.12 -1.33
N VAL A 258 -7.11 -15.37 -1.43
CA VAL A 258 -7.60 -16.48 -0.61
C VAL A 258 -7.27 -16.28 0.87
N PHE A 259 -6.03 -15.91 1.20
CA PHE A 259 -5.63 -15.66 2.59
C PHE A 259 -6.44 -14.50 3.20
N TYR A 260 -6.66 -13.42 2.45
CA TYR A 260 -7.39 -12.27 2.95
C TYR A 260 -8.88 -12.56 3.14
N LEU A 261 -9.51 -13.24 2.17
CA LEU A 261 -10.91 -13.66 2.29
C LEU A 261 -11.10 -14.65 3.43
N GLY A 262 -10.16 -15.58 3.63
CA GLY A 262 -10.17 -16.52 4.75
C GLY A 262 -10.08 -15.82 6.11
N ALA A 263 -9.14 -14.89 6.25
CA ALA A 263 -9.01 -14.08 7.48
C ALA A 263 -10.26 -13.24 7.75
N TYR A 264 -10.86 -12.66 6.71
CA TYR A 264 -12.09 -11.89 6.83
C TYR A 264 -13.27 -12.78 7.24
N GLY A 265 -13.41 -13.96 6.64
CA GLY A 265 -14.43 -14.94 7.01
C GLY A 265 -14.30 -15.40 8.47
N TYR A 266 -13.08 -15.66 8.93
CA TYR A 266 -12.81 -15.98 10.34
C TYR A 266 -13.18 -14.82 11.27
N ALA A 267 -12.80 -13.58 10.93
CA ALA A 267 -13.11 -12.41 11.75
C ALA A 267 -14.63 -12.15 11.84
N LEU A 268 -15.37 -12.35 10.75
CA LEU A 268 -16.83 -12.27 10.76
C LEU A 268 -17.46 -13.35 11.65
N PHE A 269 -16.96 -14.58 11.58
CA PHE A 269 -17.41 -15.66 12.45
C PHE A 269 -17.13 -15.33 13.93
N ASP A 270 -15.93 -14.85 14.26
CA ASP A 270 -15.58 -14.43 15.62
C ASP A 270 -16.47 -13.28 16.11
N ALA A 271 -16.72 -12.27 15.26
CA ALA A 271 -17.63 -11.16 15.57
C ALA A 271 -19.08 -11.62 15.79
N SER A 272 -19.55 -12.62 15.05
CA SER A 272 -20.88 -13.18 15.25
C SER A 272 -21.02 -13.88 16.62
N SER A 273 -19.93 -14.43 17.15
CA SER A 273 -19.90 -15.06 18.47
C SER A 273 -19.72 -14.07 19.63
N LYS A 274 -19.23 -12.86 19.34
CA LYS A 274 -18.94 -11.78 20.31
C LYS A 274 -19.69 -10.49 19.93
N LEU A 275 -21.00 -10.61 19.74
CA LEU A 275 -21.85 -9.47 19.40
C LEU A 275 -21.70 -8.38 20.47
N GLY A 276 -21.71 -7.11 20.04
CA GLY A 276 -21.53 -5.96 20.93
C GLY A 276 -20.08 -5.69 21.38
N ASP A 277 -19.11 -6.55 21.03
CA ASP A 277 -17.71 -6.26 21.31
C ASP A 277 -17.14 -5.23 20.32
N ASN A 278 -16.82 -4.07 20.87
CA ASN A 278 -16.25 -2.95 20.13
C ASN A 278 -14.87 -3.29 19.53
N ASP A 279 -14.08 -4.10 20.23
CA ASP A 279 -12.71 -4.39 19.81
C ASP A 279 -12.71 -5.32 18.58
N THR A 280 -13.56 -6.35 18.59
CA THR A 280 -13.73 -7.26 17.45
C THR A 280 -14.30 -6.54 16.22
N ALA A 281 -15.29 -5.67 16.38
CA ALA A 281 -15.85 -4.92 15.25
C ALA A 281 -14.84 -3.96 14.62
N HIS A 282 -14.04 -3.27 15.42
CA HIS A 282 -12.98 -2.42 14.89
C HIS A 282 -11.80 -3.22 14.32
N ALA A 283 -11.50 -4.42 14.84
CA ALA A 283 -10.55 -5.32 14.20
C ALA A 283 -10.95 -5.63 12.75
N ILE A 284 -12.24 -5.86 12.50
CA ILE A 284 -12.79 -6.01 11.14
C ILE A 284 -12.66 -4.72 10.34
N ALA A 285 -12.97 -3.56 10.93
CA ALA A 285 -12.84 -2.28 10.24
C ALA A 285 -11.39 -1.98 9.81
N PHE A 286 -10.43 -2.23 10.71
CA PHE A 286 -9.00 -2.11 10.42
C PHE A 286 -8.55 -3.16 9.41
N GLY A 287 -9.08 -4.38 9.49
CA GLY A 287 -8.90 -5.41 8.48
C GLY A 287 -9.38 -4.96 7.11
N LEU A 288 -10.57 -4.36 6.99
CA LEU A 288 -10.99 -3.78 5.71
C LEU A 288 -10.03 -2.69 5.25
N TRP A 289 -9.64 -1.77 6.13
CA TRP A 289 -8.73 -0.69 5.78
C TRP A 289 -7.36 -1.20 5.28
N TYR A 290 -6.74 -2.17 5.97
CA TYR A 290 -5.51 -2.83 5.51
C TYR A 290 -5.69 -3.61 4.19
N GLY A 291 -6.92 -3.89 3.79
CA GLY A 291 -7.24 -4.48 2.49
C GLY A 291 -6.76 -3.61 1.32
N ILE A 292 -6.51 -2.33 1.56
CA ILE A 292 -5.86 -1.43 0.60
C ILE A 292 -4.47 -1.92 0.16
N VAL A 293 -3.72 -2.53 1.06
CA VAL A 293 -2.38 -3.06 0.80
C VAL A 293 -2.49 -4.28 -0.11
N VAL A 294 -3.44 -5.17 0.18
CA VAL A 294 -3.70 -6.36 -0.63
C VAL A 294 -4.22 -5.98 -2.01
N LEU A 295 -5.12 -5.00 -2.10
CA LEU A 295 -5.60 -4.46 -3.37
C LEU A 295 -4.44 -3.89 -4.19
N THR A 296 -3.56 -3.11 -3.55
CA THR A 296 -2.37 -2.54 -4.19
C THR A 296 -1.42 -3.63 -4.68
N ALA A 297 -1.08 -4.61 -3.83
CA ALA A 297 -0.22 -5.73 -4.19
C ALA A 297 -0.79 -6.53 -5.36
N THR A 298 -2.09 -6.84 -5.32
CA THR A 298 -2.80 -7.56 -6.38
C THR A 298 -2.71 -6.80 -7.70
N ALA A 299 -3.01 -5.49 -7.71
CA ALA A 299 -2.91 -4.69 -8.92
C ALA A 299 -1.47 -4.61 -9.46
N CYS A 300 -0.47 -4.48 -8.58
CA CYS A 300 0.94 -4.48 -8.96
C CYS A 300 1.36 -5.80 -9.63
N CYS A 301 0.80 -6.93 -9.19
CA CYS A 301 1.07 -8.26 -9.75
C CYS A 301 0.36 -8.50 -11.09
N CYS A 302 -0.70 -7.75 -11.42
CA CYS A 302 -1.36 -7.83 -12.72
C CYS A 302 -0.52 -7.23 -13.86
N VAL A 303 0.56 -6.53 -13.52
CA VAL A 303 1.40 -5.87 -14.53
C VAL A 303 2.41 -6.86 -15.10
N LEU A 304 2.48 -6.97 -16.43
CA LEU A 304 3.38 -7.89 -17.16
C LEU A 304 4.88 -7.52 -17.05
N GLY A 305 5.23 -6.52 -16.26
CA GLY A 305 6.59 -6.04 -16.13
C GLY A 305 7.49 -6.97 -15.34
N MET A 306 8.70 -7.17 -15.83
CA MET A 306 9.74 -7.84 -15.07
C MET A 306 10.25 -6.98 -13.92
N THR A 307 10.42 -7.61 -12.75
CA THR A 307 10.82 -6.93 -11.51
C THR A 307 12.27 -7.20 -11.11
N ARG A 308 12.93 -8.19 -11.73
CA ARG A 308 14.30 -8.62 -11.39
C ARG A 308 15.32 -8.15 -12.42
N SER A 309 16.15 -7.18 -12.05
CA SER A 309 17.20 -6.66 -12.93
C SER A 309 18.28 -7.69 -13.28
N ALA A 310 18.61 -8.60 -12.35
CA ALA A 310 19.60 -9.66 -12.57
C ALA A 310 19.19 -10.63 -13.69
N THR A 311 17.89 -10.86 -13.87
CA THR A 311 17.39 -11.67 -14.99
C THR A 311 17.66 -10.98 -16.33
N LEU A 312 17.50 -9.65 -16.38
CA LEU A 312 17.79 -8.85 -17.56
C LEU A 312 19.28 -8.90 -17.91
N GLU A 313 20.16 -8.80 -16.89
CA GLU A 313 21.60 -8.93 -17.06
C GLU A 313 22.01 -10.30 -17.62
N ALA A 314 21.38 -11.37 -17.13
CA ALA A 314 21.63 -12.72 -17.59
C ALA A 314 21.21 -12.90 -19.06
N ILE A 315 20.08 -12.31 -19.48
CA ILE A 315 19.54 -12.47 -20.84
C ILE A 315 20.31 -11.64 -21.87
N PHE A 316 20.70 -10.41 -21.52
CA PHE A 316 21.45 -9.51 -22.41
C PHE A 316 22.97 -9.56 -22.19
N GLY A 317 23.47 -10.53 -21.41
CA GLY A 317 24.90 -10.83 -21.25
C GLY A 317 25.75 -9.74 -20.58
N GLN A 318 25.14 -8.80 -19.86
CA GLN A 318 25.86 -7.64 -19.31
C GLN A 318 26.35 -7.92 -17.88
N VAL A 319 27.59 -8.42 -17.74
CA VAL A 319 28.22 -8.77 -16.44
C VAL A 319 29.23 -7.71 -15.98
N GLN A 320 29.35 -6.57 -16.64
CA GLN A 320 30.23 -5.50 -16.16
C GLN A 320 29.51 -4.64 -15.11
N ALA A 321 29.56 -5.11 -13.86
CA ALA A 321 29.31 -4.24 -12.71
C ALA A 321 30.27 -3.05 -12.80
N SER A 322 29.72 -1.82 -12.83
CA SER A 322 30.54 -0.61 -12.87
C SER A 322 31.58 -0.66 -11.75
N LYS A 323 32.87 -0.67 -12.14
CA LYS A 323 33.99 -0.66 -11.18
C LYS A 323 33.99 0.60 -10.31
N ASN A 324 33.28 1.65 -10.76
CA ASN A 324 33.17 2.94 -10.09
C ASN A 324 31.80 3.17 -9.42
N ALA A 325 30.97 2.13 -9.29
CA ALA A 325 29.71 2.25 -8.56
C ALA A 325 29.98 2.78 -7.15
N SER A 326 29.47 3.99 -6.87
CA SER A 326 29.58 4.65 -5.57
C SER A 326 29.27 3.66 -4.44
N ARG A 327 30.08 3.71 -3.37
CA ARG A 327 30.05 2.80 -2.21
C ARG A 327 28.66 2.71 -1.53
N PHE A 328 27.78 3.67 -1.81
CA PHE A 328 26.43 3.77 -1.25
C PHE A 328 25.32 3.50 -2.28
N THR A 329 25.67 2.97 -3.46
CA THR A 329 24.64 2.64 -4.44
C THR A 329 23.97 1.30 -4.12
N PRO A 330 22.63 1.25 -4.09
CA PRO A 330 21.88 0.11 -3.54
C PRO A 330 22.08 -1.21 -4.31
N SER A 331 22.31 -1.10 -5.61
CA SER A 331 22.39 -2.24 -6.52
C SER A 331 23.64 -2.10 -7.38
N LYS A 332 24.35 -3.20 -7.61
CA LYS A 332 25.48 -3.28 -8.55
C LYS A 332 25.03 -3.52 -10.00
N SER A 333 23.73 -3.72 -10.21
CA SER A 333 23.17 -4.06 -11.52
C SER A 333 23.29 -2.87 -12.50
N ALA A 334 23.55 -3.19 -13.77
CA ALA A 334 23.56 -2.26 -14.91
C ALA A 334 22.16 -1.69 -15.17
N TYR A 335 21.12 -2.38 -14.71
CA TYR A 335 19.74 -1.96 -14.83
C TYR A 335 19.11 -1.61 -13.49
N GLN A 336 18.30 -0.55 -13.46
CA GLN A 336 17.52 -0.12 -12.31
C GLN A 336 16.02 -0.18 -12.61
N THR A 337 15.24 -0.73 -11.68
CA THR A 337 13.77 -0.70 -11.76
C THR A 337 13.25 0.71 -11.46
N VAL A 338 12.30 1.17 -12.27
CA VAL A 338 11.58 2.41 -12.03
C VAL A 338 10.44 2.16 -11.05
N ALA A 339 10.13 3.16 -10.23
CA ALA A 339 8.92 3.13 -9.42
C ALA A 339 7.68 2.93 -10.30
N LEU A 340 6.75 2.08 -9.84
CA LEU A 340 5.62 1.61 -10.62
C LEU A 340 4.76 2.75 -11.20
N TRP A 341 4.50 3.78 -10.40
CA TRP A 341 3.71 4.95 -10.80
C TRP A 341 4.37 5.83 -11.89
N ASN A 342 5.66 5.65 -12.17
CA ASN A 342 6.38 6.38 -13.22
C ASN A 342 6.67 5.51 -14.46
N ARG A 343 6.27 4.22 -14.45
CA ARG A 343 6.63 3.28 -15.50
C ARG A 343 5.98 3.61 -16.85
N GLY A 344 4.68 3.92 -16.86
CA GLY A 344 3.99 4.34 -18.08
C GLY A 344 4.61 5.58 -18.75
N GLY A 345 5.25 6.45 -17.97
CA GLY A 345 6.02 7.59 -18.51
C GLY A 345 7.31 7.16 -19.21
N ARG A 346 7.96 6.09 -18.74
CA ARG A 346 9.21 5.57 -19.32
C ARG A 346 8.95 4.76 -20.58
N VAL A 347 7.95 3.88 -20.55
CA VAL A 347 7.46 3.17 -21.73
C VAL A 347 7.16 4.14 -22.88
N ARG A 348 6.50 5.28 -22.57
CA ARG A 348 6.27 6.36 -23.55
C ARG A 348 7.56 6.97 -24.07
N SER A 349 8.54 7.22 -23.21
CA SER A 349 9.84 7.77 -23.65
C SER A 349 10.59 6.83 -24.59
N TRP A 350 10.45 5.51 -24.41
CA TRP A 350 11.06 4.51 -25.28
C TRP A 350 10.36 4.38 -26.65
N MET A 351 9.12 4.84 -26.76
CA MET A 351 8.46 4.96 -28.08
C MET A 351 8.72 6.30 -28.77
N ASN A 352 9.13 7.32 -28.01
CA ASN A 352 9.37 8.63 -28.60
C ASN A 352 10.64 8.60 -29.48
N ARG A 353 10.44 8.71 -30.80
CA ARG A 353 11.51 8.73 -31.81
C ARG A 353 12.54 9.84 -31.58
N GLN A 354 12.18 10.94 -30.89
CA GLN A 354 13.14 11.99 -30.55
C GLN A 354 14.16 11.54 -29.49
N VAL A 355 13.82 10.54 -28.67
CA VAL A 355 14.67 10.04 -27.58
C VAL A 355 15.48 8.82 -28.03
N VAL A 356 14.86 7.91 -28.79
CA VAL A 356 15.49 6.64 -29.21
C VAL A 356 16.10 6.73 -30.63
N GLY A 357 15.81 7.79 -31.39
CA GLY A 357 16.26 7.94 -32.77
C GLY A 357 15.38 7.22 -33.80
N PRO A 358 15.73 7.29 -35.10
CA PRO A 358 14.91 6.78 -36.19
C PRO A 358 14.80 5.24 -36.25
N MET A 359 15.60 4.52 -35.46
CA MET A 359 15.66 3.06 -35.49
C MET A 359 14.52 2.37 -34.70
N ALA A 360 13.85 3.11 -33.81
CA ALA A 360 12.73 2.58 -33.02
C ALA A 360 11.53 2.27 -33.93
N PRO A 361 11.03 1.02 -33.97
CA PRO A 361 9.84 0.68 -34.73
C PRO A 361 8.63 1.35 -34.08
N SER A 362 8.13 2.44 -34.64
CA SER A 362 6.88 3.04 -34.15
C SER A 362 5.68 2.49 -34.90
N ASN A 363 4.59 2.26 -34.17
CA ASN A 363 3.28 2.01 -34.73
C ASN A 363 2.30 3.05 -34.15
N PRO A 364 1.59 3.82 -35.00
CA PRO A 364 0.67 4.86 -34.53
C PRO A 364 -0.47 4.32 -33.67
N SER A 365 -0.93 3.07 -33.87
CA SER A 365 -1.99 2.49 -33.03
C SER A 365 -1.50 2.24 -31.61
N ILE A 366 -0.28 1.72 -31.48
CA ILE A 366 0.35 1.46 -30.18
C ILE A 366 0.67 2.78 -29.46
N GLU A 367 1.16 3.78 -30.19
CA GLU A 367 1.40 5.12 -29.64
C GLU A 367 0.11 5.78 -29.16
N ALA A 368 -0.99 5.64 -29.91
CA ALA A 368 -2.30 6.11 -29.51
C ALA A 368 -2.79 5.43 -28.23
N ILE A 369 -2.53 4.12 -28.04
CA ILE A 369 -2.86 3.40 -26.80
C ILE A 369 -2.07 3.97 -25.61
N LEU A 370 -0.76 4.14 -25.72
CA LEU A 370 0.06 4.72 -24.65
C LEU A 370 -0.32 6.15 -24.27
N ASN A 371 -0.72 6.93 -25.27
CA ASN A 371 -1.10 8.33 -25.13
C ASN A 371 -2.59 8.52 -24.80
N SER A 372 -3.37 7.44 -24.77
CA SER A 372 -4.80 7.47 -24.49
C SER A 372 -5.10 8.11 -23.13
N ARG A 373 -5.92 9.17 -23.16
CA ARG A 373 -6.44 9.86 -21.97
C ARG A 373 -7.59 9.07 -21.35
N THR A 374 -8.40 8.43 -22.18
CA THR A 374 -9.56 7.64 -21.75
C THR A 374 -9.13 6.48 -20.85
N LEU A 375 -8.03 5.79 -21.18
CA LEU A 375 -7.50 4.71 -20.33
C LEU A 375 -7.03 5.21 -18.97
N ARG A 376 -6.37 6.38 -18.91
CA ARG A 376 -5.94 6.98 -17.65
C ARG A 376 -7.14 7.37 -16.78
N LEU A 377 -8.19 7.92 -17.40
CA LEU A 377 -9.42 8.24 -16.70
C LEU A 377 -10.08 6.97 -16.14
N PHE A 378 -10.17 5.90 -16.94
CA PHE A 378 -10.68 4.61 -16.47
C PHE A 378 -9.85 4.05 -15.30
N ALA A 379 -8.52 4.11 -15.39
CA ALA A 379 -7.65 3.68 -14.31
C ALA A 379 -7.87 4.50 -13.03
N CYS A 380 -8.03 5.83 -13.14
CA CYS A 380 -8.34 6.69 -12.00
C CYS A 380 -9.70 6.36 -11.39
N THR A 381 -10.74 6.21 -12.21
CA THR A 381 -12.09 5.86 -11.75
C THR A 381 -12.11 4.51 -11.04
N PHE A 382 -11.47 3.49 -11.62
CA PHE A 382 -11.40 2.16 -11.01
C PHE A 382 -10.61 2.18 -9.69
N THR A 383 -9.51 2.95 -9.64
CA THR A 383 -8.72 3.15 -8.42
C THR A 383 -9.54 3.84 -7.34
N ILE A 384 -10.18 4.97 -7.65
CA ILE A 384 -11.03 5.71 -6.69
C ILE A 384 -12.16 4.82 -6.20
N PHE A 385 -12.79 4.05 -7.10
CA PHE A 385 -13.84 3.11 -6.72
C PHE A 385 -13.33 2.03 -5.76
N GLY A 386 -12.18 1.42 -6.04
CA GLY A 386 -11.57 0.41 -5.17
C GLY A 386 -11.22 0.97 -3.79
N ILE A 387 -10.53 2.11 -3.73
CA ILE A 387 -10.16 2.78 -2.48
C ILE A 387 -11.41 3.18 -1.68
N THR A 388 -12.37 3.82 -2.35
CA THR A 388 -13.60 4.32 -1.71
C THR A 388 -14.42 3.16 -1.18
N THR A 389 -14.56 2.07 -1.92
CA THR A 389 -15.33 0.89 -1.47
C THR A 389 -14.73 0.33 -0.18
N VAL A 390 -13.42 0.06 -0.18
CA VAL A 390 -12.72 -0.51 0.99
C VAL A 390 -12.80 0.43 2.19
N CYS A 391 -12.49 1.72 1.99
CA CYS A 391 -12.47 2.69 3.08
C CYS A 391 -13.89 3.06 3.57
N ALA A 392 -14.89 3.10 2.68
CA ALA A 392 -16.28 3.38 3.06
C ALA A 392 -16.85 2.25 3.91
N LEU A 393 -16.55 0.98 3.59
CA LEU A 393 -16.97 -0.15 4.41
C LEU A 393 -16.29 -0.11 5.79
N ALA A 394 -14.97 0.12 5.83
CA ALA A 394 -14.22 0.27 7.08
C ALA A 394 -14.73 1.44 7.94
N THR A 395 -14.98 2.59 7.31
CA THR A 395 -15.54 3.79 7.95
C THR A 395 -16.95 3.52 8.44
N SER A 396 -17.79 2.82 7.67
CA SER A 396 -19.16 2.47 8.05
C SER A 396 -19.17 1.59 9.30
N ILE A 397 -18.37 0.52 9.33
CA ILE A 397 -18.26 -0.33 10.53
C ILE A 397 -17.83 0.50 11.74
N SER A 398 -16.82 1.38 11.58
CA SER A 398 -16.35 2.25 12.65
C SER A 398 -17.31 3.38 13.03
N TYR A 399 -18.22 3.76 12.13
CA TYR A 399 -19.24 4.79 12.35
C TYR A 399 -20.44 4.23 13.09
N PHE A 400 -20.84 2.99 12.77
CA PHE A 400 -21.95 2.30 13.43
C PHE A 400 -21.55 1.62 14.75
N THR A 401 -20.25 1.52 15.06
CA THR A 401 -19.76 0.83 16.27
C THR A 401 -18.98 1.76 17.20
N PRO A 402 -19.22 1.73 18.53
CA PRO A 402 -20.33 1.08 19.23
C PRO A 402 -21.63 1.90 19.18
N VAL A 403 -21.53 3.20 18.86
CA VAL A 403 -22.66 4.11 18.74
C VAL A 403 -22.47 4.94 17.48
N ILE A 404 -23.59 5.24 16.81
CA ILE A 404 -23.66 5.98 15.56
C ILE A 404 -22.95 7.34 15.72
N GLY A 405 -21.82 7.53 15.02
CA GLY A 405 -21.11 8.80 15.03
C GLY A 405 -19.70 8.75 14.43
N PHE A 406 -19.15 9.93 14.14
CA PHE A 406 -17.76 10.06 13.70
C PHE A 406 -16.81 10.01 14.90
N GLY A 407 -16.41 8.80 15.26
CA GLY A 407 -15.30 8.58 16.19
C GLY A 407 -13.93 8.75 15.53
N CYS A 408 -12.87 8.83 16.33
CA CYS A 408 -11.50 9.02 15.85
C CYS A 408 -11.06 7.94 14.84
N ARG A 409 -11.51 6.69 15.02
CA ARG A 409 -11.20 5.57 14.11
C ARG A 409 -11.85 5.77 12.73
N ALA A 410 -13.14 6.12 12.70
CA ALA A 410 -13.86 6.42 11.45
C ALA A 410 -13.25 7.63 10.72
N THR A 411 -12.94 8.71 11.44
CA THR A 411 -12.29 9.90 10.88
C THR A 411 -10.91 9.58 10.32
N THR A 412 -10.13 8.71 10.96
CA THR A 412 -8.80 8.30 10.48
C THR A 412 -8.89 7.62 9.10
N VAL A 413 -9.80 6.65 8.96
CA VAL A 413 -10.02 5.95 7.68
C VAL A 413 -10.53 6.91 6.60
N LEU A 414 -11.43 7.84 6.97
CA LEU A 414 -11.95 8.83 6.03
C LEU A 414 -10.87 9.79 5.54
N VAL A 415 -10.06 10.35 6.44
CA VAL A 415 -8.95 11.26 6.09
C VAL A 415 -7.94 10.52 5.22
N TYR A 416 -7.63 9.26 5.55
CA TYR A 416 -6.82 8.40 4.69
C TYR A 416 -7.43 8.25 3.29
N ALA A 417 -8.71 7.91 3.16
CA ALA A 417 -9.37 7.78 1.87
C ALA A 417 -9.29 9.06 1.03
N CYS A 418 -9.58 10.21 1.65
CA CYS A 418 -9.47 11.52 1.01
C CYS A 418 -8.02 11.81 0.55
N SER A 419 -7.03 11.46 1.36
CA SER A 419 -5.62 11.63 1.00
C SER A 419 -5.22 10.81 -0.21
N GLN A 420 -5.63 9.53 -0.25
CA GLN A 420 -5.30 8.64 -1.35
C GLN A 420 -6.01 9.03 -2.64
N ILE A 421 -7.26 9.48 -2.57
CA ILE A 421 -7.99 10.05 -3.72
C ILE A 421 -7.30 11.33 -4.21
N GLY A 422 -6.86 12.20 -3.30
CA GLY A 422 -6.07 13.39 -3.64
C GLY A 422 -4.78 13.05 -4.38
N LEU A 423 -4.07 11.99 -3.95
CA LEU A 423 -2.89 11.49 -4.65
C LEU A 423 -3.21 10.97 -6.06
N VAL A 424 -4.30 10.23 -6.24
CA VAL A 424 -4.76 9.76 -7.56
C VAL A 424 -5.07 10.95 -8.48
N PHE A 425 -5.74 11.98 -7.95
CA PHE A 425 -6.02 13.20 -8.71
C PHE A 425 -4.73 13.94 -9.10
N CYS A 426 -3.77 14.08 -8.17
CA CYS A 426 -2.47 14.67 -8.46
C CYS A 426 -1.72 13.88 -9.55
N TRP A 427 -1.74 12.55 -9.49
CA TRP A 427 -1.17 11.68 -10.52
C TRP A 427 -1.84 11.90 -11.88
N PHE A 428 -3.18 11.99 -11.90
CA PHE A 428 -3.93 12.27 -13.11
C PHE A 428 -3.50 13.60 -13.72
N CYS A 429 -3.49 14.69 -12.94
CA CYS A 429 -3.05 16.01 -13.40
C CYS A 429 -1.61 16.01 -13.92
N TYR A 430 -0.69 15.34 -13.22
CA TYR A 430 0.70 15.21 -13.64
C TYR A 430 0.87 14.49 -14.98
N HIS A 431 0.08 13.44 -15.21
CA HIS A 431 0.13 12.70 -16.47
C HIS A 431 -0.82 13.24 -17.54
N PHE A 432 -1.74 14.14 -17.22
CA PHE A 432 -2.70 14.72 -18.16
C PHE A 432 -2.01 15.67 -19.14
N HIS A 433 -1.09 16.50 -18.65
CA HIS A 433 -0.31 17.41 -19.48
C HIS A 433 0.75 16.63 -20.27
N THR A 434 0.60 16.61 -21.59
CA THR A 434 1.54 16.00 -22.55
C THR A 434 2.73 16.91 -22.90
N GLY A 435 2.77 18.15 -22.39
CA GLY A 435 3.85 19.12 -22.62
C GLY A 435 5.03 18.97 -21.65
N GLU A 436 5.97 19.93 -21.69
CA GLU A 436 7.10 20.01 -20.77
C GLU A 436 6.62 19.84 -19.33
N LYS A 437 7.12 18.78 -18.69
CA LYS A 437 6.74 18.42 -17.32
C LYS A 437 7.30 19.48 -16.39
N SER A 438 6.45 20.41 -15.96
CA SER A 438 6.84 21.38 -14.95
C SER A 438 7.35 20.65 -13.70
N PRO A 439 8.60 20.91 -13.26
CA PRO A 439 9.16 20.26 -12.09
C PRO A 439 8.32 20.51 -10.82
N TRP A 440 7.55 21.60 -10.78
CA TRP A 440 6.65 21.94 -9.68
C TRP A 440 5.60 20.86 -9.40
N ILE A 441 5.00 20.27 -10.44
CA ILE A 441 3.95 19.25 -10.26
C ILE A 441 4.56 17.96 -9.71
N LYS A 442 5.78 17.62 -10.15
CA LYS A 442 6.53 16.49 -9.62
C LYS A 442 6.80 16.67 -8.12
N TRP A 443 7.24 17.86 -7.71
CA TRP A 443 7.47 18.18 -6.30
C TRP A 443 6.19 18.07 -5.46
N SER A 444 5.05 18.56 -5.95
CA SER A 444 3.79 18.43 -5.23
C SER A 444 3.43 16.97 -4.94
N VAL A 445 3.57 16.07 -5.92
CA VAL A 445 3.31 14.63 -5.70
C VAL A 445 4.24 14.04 -4.64
N TYR A 446 5.52 14.40 -4.64
CA TYR A 446 6.46 13.92 -3.62
C TYR A 446 6.24 14.57 -2.25
N VAL A 447 5.87 15.85 -2.20
CA VAL A 447 5.60 16.59 -0.97
C VAL A 447 4.31 16.11 -0.33
N PHE A 448 3.21 16.03 -1.10
CA PHE A 448 1.95 15.45 -0.62
C PHE A 448 2.15 13.98 -0.24
N GLY A 449 2.82 13.19 -1.08
CA GLY A 449 3.16 11.81 -0.74
C GLY A 449 3.97 11.72 0.56
N SER A 450 4.90 12.63 0.81
CA SER A 450 5.68 12.66 2.05
C SER A 450 4.87 13.14 3.25
N ILE A 451 3.99 14.14 3.09
CA ILE A 451 3.10 14.60 4.16
C ILE A 451 2.12 13.49 4.53
N PHE A 452 1.57 12.78 3.54
CA PHE A 452 0.66 11.66 3.75
C PHE A 452 1.36 10.40 4.22
N LEU A 453 2.62 10.18 3.88
CA LEU A 453 3.48 9.22 4.57
C LEU A 453 3.61 9.61 6.03
N GLY A 454 3.84 10.89 6.35
CA GLY A 454 3.90 11.39 7.73
C GLY A 454 2.61 11.18 8.48
N PHE A 455 1.49 11.35 7.80
CA PHE A 455 0.18 11.07 8.35
C PHE A 455 -0.10 9.57 8.46
N ALA A 456 0.37 8.73 7.54
CA ALA A 456 0.27 7.28 7.61
C ALA A 456 1.16 6.70 8.71
N ASP A 457 2.36 7.22 8.88
CA ASP A 457 3.26 6.95 10.01
C ASP A 457 2.63 7.40 11.31
N PHE A 458 2.08 8.61 11.36
CA PHE A 458 1.28 9.04 12.48
C PHE A 458 0.14 8.06 12.73
N CYS A 459 -0.71 7.73 11.76
CA CYS A 459 -1.85 6.84 11.92
C CYS A 459 -1.48 5.38 12.24
N TYR A 460 -0.37 4.86 11.74
CA TYR A 460 0.13 3.50 11.98
C TYR A 460 0.76 3.39 13.37
N TRP A 461 1.61 4.34 13.77
CA TRP A 461 2.14 4.40 15.13
C TRP A 461 1.06 4.75 16.16
N TRP A 462 0.11 5.59 15.77
CA TRP A 462 -1.14 5.82 16.48
C TRP A 462 -1.84 4.45 16.65
N ASN A 463 -2.04 3.65 15.61
CA ASN A 463 -2.71 2.35 15.73
C ASN A 463 -1.96 1.26 16.53
N ASP A 464 -0.65 1.08 16.31
CA ASP A 464 0.13 -0.05 16.88
C ASP A 464 0.53 0.16 18.34
N HIS A 465 0.76 1.41 18.77
CA HIS A 465 0.99 1.73 20.20
C HIS A 465 -0.28 2.18 20.93
N ALA A 466 -1.36 2.38 20.21
CA ALA A 466 -2.65 2.66 20.79
C ALA A 466 -3.75 2.04 19.94
N ALA A 467 -4.18 0.86 20.32
CA ALA A 467 -5.58 0.52 20.11
C ALA A 467 -6.41 1.45 21.02
N PHE A 468 -6.68 2.64 20.46
CA PHE A 468 -7.30 3.82 21.05
C PHE A 468 -8.76 3.56 21.37
N ARG A 469 -9.15 3.60 22.64
CA ARG A 469 -10.54 3.99 22.98
C ARG A 469 -10.58 5.52 22.95
N CYS A 470 -11.01 6.09 21.83
CA CYS A 470 -11.23 7.54 21.75
C CYS A 470 -12.60 7.84 22.37
N LEU A 471 -12.67 8.32 23.63
CA LEU A 471 -13.82 8.92 24.33
C LEU A 471 -15.21 8.22 24.27
N SER A 472 -15.38 7.15 23.49
CA SER A 472 -16.67 6.58 23.14
C SER A 472 -17.18 5.57 24.16
N LYS A 473 -16.31 5.05 25.03
CA LYS A 473 -16.72 4.16 26.12
C LYS A 473 -17.45 4.89 27.25
N LEU A 474 -17.32 6.21 27.36
CA LEU A 474 -18.02 7.00 28.37
C LEU A 474 -19.02 7.98 27.77
N CYS A 475 -18.80 8.47 26.54
CA CYS A 475 -19.36 9.77 26.17
C CYS A 475 -20.53 9.80 25.18
N VAL A 476 -21.20 8.68 24.87
CA VAL A 476 -22.16 8.68 23.76
C VAL A 476 -23.60 8.44 24.18
N GLN A 477 -24.23 9.46 24.80
CA GLN A 477 -25.70 9.58 24.75
C GLN A 477 -26.24 11.02 24.83
N SER A 478 -25.53 12.03 24.31
CA SER A 478 -26.08 13.39 24.26
C SER A 478 -26.99 13.69 23.04
N ARG A 479 -27.05 12.82 22.00
CA ARG A 479 -27.88 13.08 20.80
C ARG A 479 -29.04 12.13 20.52
N ALA A 480 -29.15 10.98 21.18
CA ALA A 480 -30.29 10.07 20.97
C ALA A 480 -31.57 10.50 21.72
N GLY A 481 -31.45 11.36 22.75
CA GLY A 481 -32.59 11.82 23.57
C GLY A 481 -33.58 12.76 22.88
N LYS A 482 -33.35 13.17 21.62
CA LYS A 482 -34.31 14.00 20.86
C LYS A 482 -35.12 13.26 19.79
N LEU A 483 -34.81 11.98 19.51
CA LEU A 483 -35.58 11.18 18.55
C LEU A 483 -36.49 10.13 19.19
N ALA A 484 -36.32 9.85 20.49
CA ALA A 484 -37.22 8.96 21.25
C ALA A 484 -38.32 9.71 22.04
N ALA A 485 -38.44 11.03 21.88
CA ALA A 485 -39.52 11.84 22.48
C ALA A 485 -40.69 12.10 21.51
N VAL A 486 -40.71 11.43 20.35
CA VAL A 486 -41.83 11.41 19.40
C VAL A 486 -42.05 9.98 18.94
N SER A 487 -42.51 9.12 19.84
CA SER A 487 -43.25 7.90 19.52
C SER A 487 -44.13 7.52 20.70
#